data_AF-A0A563UCD1-F1
#
_entry.id   AF-A0A563UCD1-F1
#
_cell.length_a   1.000
_cell.length_b   1.000
_cell.length_c   1.000
_cell.angle_alpha   90.00
_cell.angle_beta   90.00
_cell.angle_gamma   90.00
#
_symmetry.space_group_name_H-M   'P 1'
#
loop_
_entity.id
_entity.type
_entity.pdbx_description
1 polymer ?
#
loop_
_entity_poly.entity_id
_entity_poly.type
_entity_poly.pdbx_seq_one_letter_code
_entity_poly.pdbx_strand_id
1 'polypeptide(L)'
;MAQEVIVVKRKLDENINEVFDVLKSNNAIRNGKYTAYYKKKTIFATGSFDNDKRVGLWQFYDLKGNITQTYNYTSKKIYYEAPELESSPLRYFVDRELNPGDTITKPLRVGGRYYGFLPYLDLFTLPSGYQELDGKIGAMVELLVSPGGRLADYKVHLIVPGAPQAFRIINMNINLPNPDDLVFVPAKLNGEPVSCRISIRCGITSGGHLEFLQ
;
A
#
# COMPACT_ATOMS: atom_id res chain seq x y z
N MET A 1 -25.27 -24.18 10.55
CA MET A 1 -26.11 -23.11 9.96
C MET A 1 -25.19 -21.96 9.59
N ALA A 2 -25.31 -21.39 8.39
CA ALA A 2 -24.54 -20.20 8.03
C ALA A 2 -25.01 -19.01 8.89
N GLN A 3 -24.07 -18.21 9.40
CA GLN A 3 -24.41 -17.04 10.20
C GLN A 3 -25.02 -15.95 9.30
N GLU A 4 -26.10 -15.30 9.74
CA GLU A 4 -26.72 -14.21 8.99
C GLU A 4 -25.85 -12.95 9.01
N VAL A 5 -25.78 -12.26 7.87
CA VAL A 5 -24.95 -11.07 7.68
C VAL A 5 -25.77 -9.89 7.17
N ILE A 6 -25.28 -8.67 7.41
CA ILE A 6 -25.81 -7.43 6.83
C ILE A 6 -24.69 -6.67 6.11
N VAL A 7 -25.06 -5.92 5.07
CA VAL A 7 -24.10 -5.13 4.26
C VAL A 7 -23.90 -3.76 4.88
N VAL A 8 -22.64 -3.38 5.10
CA VAL A 8 -22.22 -2.06 5.55
C VAL A 8 -21.47 -1.35 4.43
N LYS A 9 -21.72 -0.05 4.27
CA LYS A 9 -20.95 0.83 3.39
C LYS A 9 -20.23 1.87 4.25
N ARG A 10 -18.93 2.04 4.03
CA ARG A 10 -18.09 2.96 4.81
C ARG A 10 -17.16 3.73 3.90
N LYS A 11 -16.95 5.01 4.19
CA LYS A 11 -15.86 5.80 3.61
C LYS A 11 -14.62 5.57 4.47
N LEU A 12 -13.56 4.99 3.90
CA LEU A 12 -12.30 4.75 4.61
C LEU A 12 -11.46 6.03 4.63
N ASP A 13 -11.33 6.67 3.47
CA ASP A 13 -10.66 7.96 3.28
C ASP A 13 -11.34 8.76 2.15
N GLU A 14 -10.78 9.90 1.74
CA GLU A 14 -11.31 10.76 0.69
C GLU A 14 -11.63 10.03 -0.61
N ASN A 15 -10.80 9.06 -0.97
CA ASN A 15 -10.80 8.31 -2.22
C ASN A 15 -11.30 6.87 -2.07
N ILE A 16 -11.26 6.27 -0.88
CA ILE A 16 -11.63 4.87 -0.67
C ILE A 16 -12.97 4.70 0.00
N ASN A 17 -13.79 3.84 -0.61
CA ASN A 17 -15.07 3.40 -0.06
C ASN A 17 -15.05 1.89 0.06
N GLU A 18 -15.51 1.36 1.18
CA GLU A 18 -15.61 -0.07 1.44
C GLU A 18 -17.07 -0.49 1.49
N VAL A 19 -17.36 -1.67 0.97
CA VAL A 19 -18.63 -2.38 1.11
C VAL A 19 -18.31 -3.75 1.65
N PHE A 20 -18.87 -4.10 2.82
CA PHE A 20 -18.53 -5.36 3.48
C PHE A 20 -19.67 -5.91 4.32
N ASP A 21 -19.65 -7.22 4.49
CA ASP A 21 -20.62 -7.94 5.30
C ASP A 21 -20.14 -7.98 6.77
N VAL A 22 -21.08 -7.77 7.70
CA VAL A 22 -20.88 -7.95 9.14
C VAL A 22 -21.93 -8.90 9.71
N LEU A 23 -21.64 -9.56 10.82
CA LEU A 23 -22.61 -10.43 11.49
C LEU A 23 -23.84 -9.64 11.93
N LYS A 24 -25.03 -10.13 11.59
CA LYS A 24 -26.29 -9.51 12.04
C LYS A 24 -26.42 -9.50 13.57
N SER A 25 -25.82 -10.48 14.25
CA SER A 25 -25.77 -10.56 15.70
C SER A 25 -24.77 -9.58 16.34
N ASN A 26 -23.77 -9.13 15.58
CA ASN A 26 -22.79 -8.14 16.04
C ASN A 26 -22.16 -7.42 14.84
N ASN A 27 -22.64 -6.21 14.58
CA ASN A 27 -22.23 -5.40 13.44
C ASN A 27 -20.76 -4.92 13.50
N ALA A 28 -20.06 -5.15 14.62
CA ALA A 28 -18.62 -4.88 14.72
C ALA A 28 -17.76 -5.96 14.04
N ILE A 29 -18.30 -7.18 13.86
CA ILE A 29 -17.56 -8.33 13.36
C ILE A 29 -17.80 -8.50 11.86
N ARG A 30 -16.77 -8.29 11.06
CA ARG A 30 -16.77 -8.56 9.62
C ARG A 30 -16.86 -10.05 9.37
N ASN A 31 -17.81 -10.45 8.55
CA ASN A 31 -18.02 -11.83 8.20
C ASN A 31 -18.76 -11.92 6.86
N GLY A 32 -18.16 -12.52 5.85
CA GLY A 32 -18.67 -12.53 4.49
C GLY A 32 -17.83 -11.69 3.54
N LYS A 33 -18.46 -11.12 2.52
CA LYS A 33 -17.77 -10.44 1.41
C LYS A 33 -17.20 -9.09 1.82
N TYR A 34 -16.15 -8.69 1.13
CA TYR A 34 -15.55 -7.36 1.24
C TYR A 34 -15.13 -6.87 -0.13
N THR A 35 -15.42 -5.60 -0.42
CA THR A 35 -14.91 -4.89 -1.59
C THR A 35 -14.50 -3.46 -1.20
N ALA A 36 -13.29 -3.06 -1.56
CA ALA A 36 -12.84 -1.67 -1.53
C ALA A 36 -12.90 -1.07 -2.93
N TYR A 37 -13.29 0.20 -3.03
CA TYR A 37 -13.43 0.97 -4.25
C TYR A 37 -12.60 2.25 -4.18
N TYR A 38 -11.74 2.46 -5.18
CA TYR A 38 -11.04 3.72 -5.42
C TYR A 38 -11.92 4.69 -6.23
N LYS A 39 -12.03 5.93 -5.75
CA LYS A 39 -12.86 7.02 -6.28
C LYS A 39 -14.28 6.58 -6.68
N LYS A 40 -14.87 5.65 -5.90
CA LYS A 40 -16.21 5.03 -6.08
C LYS A 40 -16.43 4.29 -7.41
N LYS A 41 -15.38 4.06 -8.21
CA LYS A 41 -15.51 3.51 -9.57
C LYS A 41 -14.69 2.24 -9.78
N THR A 42 -13.46 2.22 -9.30
CA THR A 42 -12.52 1.13 -9.56
C THR A 42 -12.44 0.21 -8.36
N ILE A 43 -12.64 -1.09 -8.55
CA ILE A 43 -12.38 -2.07 -7.48
C ILE A 43 -10.89 -2.01 -7.15
N PHE A 44 -10.56 -1.90 -5.87
CA PHE A 44 -9.19 -1.77 -5.37
C PHE A 44 -8.72 -3.02 -4.62
N ALA A 45 -9.65 -3.65 -3.90
CA ALA A 45 -9.46 -4.96 -3.29
C ALA A 45 -10.80 -5.69 -3.16
N THR A 46 -10.79 -7.01 -3.27
CA THR A 46 -11.95 -7.86 -2.99
C THR A 46 -11.52 -9.15 -2.31
N GLY A 47 -12.38 -9.68 -1.45
CA GLY A 47 -12.16 -10.95 -0.75
C GLY A 47 -13.25 -11.21 0.28
N SER A 48 -12.92 -12.03 1.26
CA SER A 48 -13.86 -12.40 2.34
C SER A 48 -13.21 -12.33 3.72
N PHE A 49 -14.05 -12.07 4.71
CA PHE A 49 -13.74 -12.18 6.13
C PHE A 49 -14.49 -13.36 6.75
N ASP A 50 -13.87 -13.97 7.75
CA ASP A 50 -14.47 -14.92 8.69
C ASP A 50 -14.07 -14.46 10.09
N ASN A 51 -15.05 -13.98 10.86
CA ASN A 51 -14.85 -13.44 12.21
C ASN A 51 -13.68 -12.43 12.31
N ASP A 52 -13.77 -11.33 11.55
CA ASP A 52 -12.78 -10.26 11.42
C ASP A 52 -11.42 -10.65 10.83
N LYS A 53 -11.24 -11.91 10.41
CA LYS A 53 -10.02 -12.37 9.76
C LYS A 53 -10.23 -12.49 8.26
N ARG A 54 -9.31 -11.94 7.46
CA ARG A 54 -9.29 -12.17 6.01
C ARG A 54 -9.08 -13.67 5.74
N VAL A 55 -9.90 -14.26 4.88
CA VAL A 55 -9.83 -15.68 4.50
C VAL A 55 -9.96 -15.86 2.99
N GLY A 56 -9.49 -17.01 2.51
CA GLY A 56 -9.60 -17.39 1.11
C GLY A 56 -8.79 -16.50 0.18
N LEU A 57 -9.20 -16.47 -1.10
CA LEU A 57 -8.57 -15.68 -2.13
C LEU A 57 -8.96 -14.21 -2.00
N TRP A 58 -7.95 -13.37 -2.02
CA TRP A 58 -8.06 -11.92 -2.11
C TRP A 58 -7.41 -11.47 -3.41
N GLN A 59 -8.09 -10.57 -4.12
CA GLN A 59 -7.60 -9.95 -5.35
C GLN A 59 -7.42 -8.45 -5.10
N PHE A 60 -6.30 -7.93 -5.59
CA PHE A 60 -5.92 -6.53 -5.49
C PHE A 60 -5.68 -5.97 -6.87
N TYR A 61 -6.05 -4.70 -7.07
CA TYR A 61 -6.12 -4.10 -8.40
C TYR A 61 -5.34 -2.79 -8.45
N ASP A 62 -4.94 -2.39 -9.66
CA ASP A 62 -4.42 -1.05 -9.92
C ASP A 62 -5.55 -0.01 -10.07
N LEU A 63 -5.19 1.24 -10.31
CA LEU A 63 -6.14 2.34 -10.48
C LEU A 63 -6.99 2.22 -11.76
N LYS A 64 -6.61 1.34 -12.69
CA LYS A 64 -7.31 1.03 -13.94
C LYS A 64 -8.19 -0.21 -13.85
N GLY A 65 -8.17 -0.92 -12.71
CA GLY A 65 -8.96 -2.12 -12.47
C GLY A 65 -8.29 -3.42 -12.93
N ASN A 66 -7.00 -3.40 -13.27
CA ASN A 66 -6.26 -4.63 -13.58
C ASN A 66 -5.79 -5.30 -12.30
N ILE A 67 -5.87 -6.63 -12.23
CA ILE A 67 -5.35 -7.39 -11.08
C ILE A 67 -3.84 -7.19 -11.00
N THR A 68 -3.36 -6.75 -9.85
CA THR A 68 -1.93 -6.62 -9.53
C THR A 68 -1.43 -7.76 -8.66
N GLN A 69 -2.29 -8.34 -7.82
CA GLN A 69 -1.93 -9.44 -6.93
C GLN A 69 -3.14 -10.30 -6.59
N THR A 70 -2.94 -11.61 -6.49
CA THR A 70 -3.88 -12.55 -5.86
C THR A 70 -3.17 -13.28 -4.74
N TYR A 71 -3.72 -13.20 -3.53
CA TYR A 71 -3.16 -13.83 -2.33
C TYR A 71 -4.22 -14.63 -1.61
N ASN A 72 -3.87 -15.83 -1.16
CA ASN A 72 -4.74 -16.65 -0.34
C ASN A 72 -4.36 -16.48 1.13
N TYR A 73 -5.25 -15.88 1.92
CA TYR A 73 -5.02 -15.67 3.35
C TYR A 73 -5.12 -16.95 4.18
N THR A 74 -5.90 -17.94 3.74
CA THR A 74 -6.01 -19.23 4.43
C THR A 74 -4.74 -20.06 4.26
N SER A 75 -4.21 -20.16 3.04
CA SER A 75 -3.01 -20.95 2.74
C SER A 75 -1.71 -20.14 2.83
N LYS A 76 -1.79 -18.83 3.10
CA LYS A 76 -0.67 -17.87 3.11
C LYS A 76 0.21 -17.92 1.86
N LYS A 77 -0.42 -17.95 0.67
CA LYS A 77 0.27 -18.11 -0.62
C LYS A 77 -0.08 -17.00 -1.60
N ILE A 78 0.93 -16.43 -2.24
CA ILE A 78 0.75 -15.58 -3.43
C ILE A 78 0.48 -16.50 -4.62
N TYR A 79 -0.68 -16.33 -5.26
CA TYR A 79 -1.08 -17.05 -6.47
C TYR A 79 -0.72 -16.29 -7.74
N TYR A 80 -0.70 -14.96 -7.65
CA TYR A 80 -0.39 -14.09 -8.78
C TYR A 80 0.20 -12.79 -8.26
N GLU A 81 1.21 -12.28 -8.97
CA GLU A 81 1.80 -10.95 -8.81
C GLU A 81 2.07 -10.43 -10.22
N ALA A 82 1.49 -9.29 -10.57
CA ALA A 82 1.66 -8.70 -11.89
C ALA A 82 3.09 -8.17 -12.06
N PRO A 83 3.67 -8.26 -13.28
CA PRO A 83 4.96 -7.67 -13.58
C PRO A 83 4.93 -6.16 -13.31
N GLU A 84 6.09 -5.61 -12.96
CA GLU A 84 6.22 -4.17 -12.80
C GLU A 84 6.19 -3.49 -14.15
N LEU A 85 5.48 -2.37 -14.21
CA LEU A 85 5.39 -1.54 -15.40
C LEU A 85 6.17 -0.27 -15.14
N GLU A 86 6.88 0.24 -16.14
CA GLU A 86 7.59 1.52 -16.05
C GLU A 86 6.64 2.68 -15.69
N SER A 87 5.36 2.57 -16.01
CA SER A 87 4.35 3.57 -15.64
C SER A 87 3.98 3.55 -14.15
N SER A 88 4.42 2.56 -13.35
CA SER A 88 4.07 2.49 -11.93
C SER A 88 4.68 3.68 -11.15
N PRO A 89 3.97 4.25 -10.17
CA PRO A 89 4.57 5.25 -9.27
C PRO A 89 5.56 4.63 -8.26
N LEU A 90 5.53 3.30 -8.11
CA LEU A 90 6.32 2.54 -7.15
C LEU A 90 7.64 2.06 -7.77
N ARG A 91 8.74 2.21 -7.04
CA ARG A 91 10.07 1.68 -7.38
C ARG A 91 10.69 1.04 -6.14
N TYR A 92 11.64 0.14 -6.36
CA TYR A 92 12.46 -0.43 -5.30
C TYR A 92 13.93 -0.42 -5.69
N PHE A 93 14.80 -0.34 -4.69
CA PHE A 93 16.25 -0.29 -4.83
C PHE A 93 16.86 -1.13 -3.71
N VAL A 94 17.70 -2.11 -4.04
CA VAL A 94 18.45 -2.86 -3.02
C VAL A 94 19.58 -2.00 -2.48
N ASP A 95 19.86 -2.10 -1.18
CA ASP A 95 20.90 -1.30 -0.51
C ASP A 95 22.29 -1.95 -0.66
N ARG A 96 22.65 -2.26 -1.90
CA ARG A 96 23.92 -2.90 -2.32
C ARG A 96 24.29 -2.45 -3.72
N GLU A 97 25.60 -2.42 -3.97
CA GLU A 97 26.12 -2.30 -5.33
C GLU A 97 25.79 -3.57 -6.13
N LEU A 98 25.42 -3.38 -7.40
CA LEU A 98 25.05 -4.45 -8.31
C LEU A 98 26.19 -4.71 -9.29
N ASN A 99 26.54 -5.98 -9.43
CA ASN A 99 27.52 -6.45 -10.39
C ASN A 99 26.84 -7.06 -11.63
N PRO A 100 27.50 -7.08 -12.79
CA PRO A 100 27.01 -7.81 -13.95
C PRO A 100 26.76 -9.29 -13.60
N GLY A 101 25.54 -9.77 -13.87
CA GLY A 101 25.10 -11.13 -13.55
C GLY A 101 24.33 -11.29 -12.24
N ASP A 102 24.25 -10.24 -11.42
CA ASP A 102 23.43 -10.27 -10.21
C ASP A 102 21.94 -10.46 -10.53
N THR A 103 21.26 -11.25 -9.70
CA THR A 103 19.83 -11.51 -9.80
C THR A 103 19.11 -10.88 -8.62
N ILE A 104 18.01 -10.18 -8.92
CA ILE A 104 17.22 -9.48 -7.90
C ILE A 104 15.83 -10.07 -7.86
N THR A 105 15.39 -10.44 -6.66
CA THR A 105 13.98 -10.68 -6.36
C THR A 105 13.44 -9.44 -5.67
N LYS A 106 12.40 -8.84 -6.23
CA LYS A 106 11.75 -7.66 -5.67
C LYS A 106 11.12 -7.94 -4.30
N PRO A 107 11.04 -6.95 -3.39
CA PRO A 107 10.24 -7.10 -2.19
C PRO A 107 8.75 -7.19 -2.56
N LEU A 108 7.97 -7.95 -1.79
CA LEU A 108 6.52 -8.03 -1.97
C LEU A 108 5.79 -7.65 -0.70
N ARG A 109 4.59 -7.14 -0.88
CA ARG A 109 3.66 -6.84 0.21
C ARG A 109 2.29 -7.39 -0.15
N VAL A 110 1.65 -8.05 0.82
CA VAL A 110 0.27 -8.52 0.66
C VAL A 110 -0.63 -7.29 0.56
N GLY A 111 -1.50 -7.25 -0.44
CA GLY A 111 -2.28 -6.06 -0.80
C GLY A 111 -1.90 -5.45 -2.14
N GLY A 112 -0.83 -5.93 -2.78
CA GLY A 112 -0.35 -5.41 -4.04
C GLY A 112 0.19 -3.97 -3.94
N ARG A 113 0.57 -3.42 -5.10
CA ARG A 113 1.29 -2.13 -5.22
C ARG A 113 0.50 -0.89 -4.80
N TYR A 114 -0.83 -1.01 -4.69
CA TYR A 114 -1.69 0.13 -4.41
C TYR A 114 -2.43 -0.05 -3.07
N TYR A 115 -3.34 -1.02 -2.96
CA TYR A 115 -4.07 -1.25 -1.71
C TYR A 115 -3.15 -1.57 -0.52
N GLY A 116 -2.09 -2.37 -0.74
CA GLY A 116 -1.13 -2.71 0.31
C GLY A 116 -0.31 -1.53 0.84
N PHE A 117 -0.06 -0.51 0.00
CA PHE A 117 0.75 0.66 0.37
C PHE A 117 -0.07 1.88 0.77
N LEU A 118 -1.40 1.83 0.61
CA LEU A 118 -2.31 2.90 1.00
C LEU A 118 -2.09 3.39 2.46
N PRO A 119 -1.86 2.52 3.48
CA PRO A 119 -1.64 2.99 4.85
C PRO A 119 -0.48 3.98 5.00
N TYR A 120 0.57 3.89 4.17
CA TYR A 120 1.70 4.82 4.22
C TYR A 120 1.44 6.14 3.47
N LEU A 121 0.34 6.24 2.73
CA LEU A 121 -0.12 7.50 2.15
C LEU A 121 -1.08 8.20 3.12
N ASP A 122 -2.02 7.44 3.70
CA ASP A 122 -3.09 7.97 4.56
C ASP A 122 -2.59 8.51 5.90
N LEU A 123 -1.45 8.01 6.40
CA LEU A 123 -0.84 8.49 7.64
C LEU A 123 -0.18 9.87 7.50
N PHE A 124 -0.06 10.39 6.27
CA PHE A 124 0.54 11.68 6.02
C PHE A 124 -0.52 12.78 5.86
N THR A 125 -0.26 13.89 6.56
CA THR A 125 -0.94 15.17 6.33
C THR A 125 0.13 16.24 6.19
N LEU A 126 0.02 17.05 5.13
CA LEU A 126 0.94 18.15 4.88
C LEU A 126 0.94 19.13 6.07
N PRO A 127 2.12 19.44 6.67
CA PRO A 127 2.18 20.39 7.78
C PRO A 127 1.69 21.79 7.40
N SER A 128 1.09 22.50 8.37
CA SER A 128 0.78 23.92 8.22
C SER A 128 2.07 24.73 7.96
N GLY A 129 2.04 25.63 6.99
CA GLY A 129 3.22 26.36 6.49
C GLY A 129 3.63 26.01 5.06
N TYR A 130 3.05 24.98 4.46
CA TYR A 130 3.24 24.67 3.04
C TYR A 130 2.06 25.07 2.15
N GLN A 131 1.08 25.84 2.67
CA GLN A 131 -0.12 26.20 1.91
C GLN A 131 0.17 26.99 0.63
N GLU A 132 1.19 27.86 0.62
CA GLU A 132 1.58 28.63 -0.57
C GLU A 132 2.19 27.78 -1.69
N LEU A 133 2.58 26.55 -1.35
CA LEU A 133 3.13 25.55 -2.27
C LEU A 133 2.06 24.58 -2.79
N ASP A 134 0.80 24.73 -2.38
CA ASP A 134 -0.29 23.89 -2.87
C ASP A 134 -0.35 23.88 -4.40
N GLY A 135 -0.53 22.69 -4.98
CA GLY A 135 -0.47 22.43 -6.42
C GLY A 135 0.91 22.61 -7.08
N LYS A 136 1.96 23.03 -6.35
CA LYS A 136 3.32 23.27 -6.89
C LYS A 136 4.35 22.24 -6.41
N ILE A 137 3.98 21.40 -5.44
CA ILE A 137 4.84 20.36 -4.89
C ILE A 137 4.22 18.98 -5.07
N GLY A 138 5.08 17.98 -5.21
CA GLY A 138 4.72 16.57 -5.09
C GLY A 138 5.30 15.98 -3.81
N ALA A 139 5.04 14.69 -3.61
CA ALA A 139 5.64 13.93 -2.54
C ALA A 139 6.21 12.60 -3.05
N MET A 140 7.20 12.09 -2.33
CA MET A 140 7.67 10.72 -2.47
C MET A 140 7.71 10.07 -1.10
N VAL A 141 6.93 9.00 -0.91
CA VAL A 141 7.06 8.12 0.24
C VAL A 141 8.30 7.25 0.03
N GLU A 142 9.17 7.16 1.03
CA GLU A 142 10.31 6.24 1.08
C GLU A 142 10.17 5.31 2.27
N LEU A 143 10.25 4.00 2.02
CA LEU A 143 10.22 2.96 3.04
C LEU A 143 11.53 2.18 2.99
N LEU A 144 12.20 2.02 4.13
CA LEU A 144 13.32 1.09 4.26
C LEU A 144 12.80 -0.23 4.80
N VAL A 145 13.05 -1.32 4.09
CA VAL A 145 12.71 -2.67 4.51
C VAL A 145 14.00 -3.42 4.81
N SER A 146 14.07 -4.02 6.00
CA SER A 146 15.22 -4.82 6.44
C SER A 146 15.30 -6.16 5.70
N PRO A 147 16.45 -6.88 5.76
CA PRO A 147 16.57 -8.22 5.17
C PRO A 147 15.58 -9.22 5.78
N GLY A 148 15.12 -8.98 7.01
CA GLY A 148 14.09 -9.77 7.68
C GLY A 148 12.65 -9.45 7.24
N GLY A 149 12.47 -8.57 6.25
CA GLY A 149 11.14 -8.18 5.75
C GLY A 149 10.37 -7.29 6.72
N ARG A 150 11.04 -6.44 7.49
CA ARG A 150 10.40 -5.49 8.43
C ARG A 150 10.63 -4.05 8.00
N LEU A 151 9.61 -3.21 8.16
CA LEU A 151 9.77 -1.77 8.01
C LEU A 151 10.77 -1.26 9.07
N ALA A 152 11.85 -0.65 8.61
CA ALA A 152 12.92 -0.11 9.44
C ALA A 152 12.94 1.42 9.45
N ASP A 153 12.44 2.06 8.39
CA ASP A 153 12.34 3.51 8.27
C ASP A 153 11.19 3.90 7.34
N TYR A 154 10.58 5.06 7.57
CA TYR A 154 9.46 5.59 6.80
C TYR A 154 9.57 7.11 6.73
N LYS A 155 9.72 7.64 5.52
CA LYS A 155 9.88 9.07 5.25
C LYS A 155 8.93 9.55 4.17
N VAL A 156 8.61 10.83 4.23
CA VAL A 156 7.96 11.56 3.14
C VAL A 156 8.87 12.70 2.69
N HIS A 157 9.23 12.67 1.43
CA HIS A 157 10.06 13.67 0.77
C HIS A 157 9.14 14.64 0.03
N LEU A 158 9.12 15.91 0.41
CA LEU A 158 8.43 16.94 -0.36
C LEU A 158 9.36 17.45 -1.46
N ILE A 159 8.85 17.43 -2.68
CA ILE A 159 9.62 17.69 -3.90
C ILE A 159 8.98 18.82 -4.71
N VAL A 160 9.80 19.69 -5.27
CA VAL A 160 9.36 20.59 -6.35
C VAL A 160 9.61 19.84 -7.66
N PRO A 161 8.60 19.67 -8.54
CA PRO A 161 8.78 19.01 -9.82
C PRO A 161 9.97 19.59 -10.61
N GLY A 162 10.87 18.73 -11.07
CA GLY A 162 12.09 19.12 -11.80
C GLY A 162 13.28 19.50 -10.91
N ALA A 163 13.11 19.64 -9.59
CA ALA A 163 14.24 19.83 -8.68
C ALA A 163 15.04 18.52 -8.50
N PRO A 164 16.38 18.59 -8.34
CA PRO A 164 17.23 17.41 -8.21
C PRO A 164 17.06 16.69 -6.87
N GLN A 165 16.54 17.38 -5.85
CA GLN A 165 16.41 16.86 -4.50
C GLN A 165 15.16 17.37 -3.80
N ALA A 166 14.71 16.63 -2.79
CA ALA A 166 13.66 17.07 -1.91
C ALA A 166 14.09 18.32 -1.13
N PHE A 167 13.22 19.31 -1.03
CA PHE A 167 13.48 20.50 -0.20
C PHE A 167 13.12 20.25 1.27
N ARG A 168 12.32 19.22 1.55
CA ARG A 168 11.98 18.79 2.90
C ARG A 168 11.88 17.27 2.98
N ILE A 169 12.41 16.71 4.04
CA ILE A 169 12.24 15.31 4.41
C ILE A 169 11.54 15.27 5.76
N ILE A 170 10.45 14.53 5.84
CA ILE A 170 9.64 14.34 7.04
C ILE A 170 9.80 12.89 7.46
N ASN A 171 10.36 12.67 8.65
CA ASN A 171 10.48 11.34 9.25
C ASN A 171 9.13 10.98 9.88
N MET A 172 8.52 9.90 9.41
CA MET A 172 7.24 9.43 9.88
C MET A 172 7.44 8.46 11.05
N ASN A 173 6.44 8.35 11.91
CA ASN A 173 6.51 7.44 13.05
C ASN A 173 6.14 6.01 12.62
N ILE A 174 7.12 5.11 12.64
CA ILE A 174 6.96 3.69 12.26
C ILE A 174 6.02 2.90 13.18
N ASN A 175 5.59 3.46 14.31
CA ASN A 175 4.64 2.83 15.23
C ASN A 175 3.16 3.17 14.90
N LEU A 176 2.91 4.05 13.92
CA LEU A 176 1.54 4.41 13.52
C LEU A 176 0.87 3.37 12.59
N PRO A 177 1.55 2.75 11.61
CA PRO A 177 0.94 1.71 10.79
C PRO A 177 0.49 0.51 11.63
N ASN A 178 -0.50 -0.21 11.13
CA ASN A 178 -0.93 -1.46 11.75
C ASN A 178 0.25 -2.46 11.76
N PRO A 179 0.41 -3.34 12.77
CA PRO A 179 1.47 -4.36 12.76
C PRO A 179 1.57 -5.21 11.48
N ASP A 180 0.44 -5.55 10.86
CA ASP A 180 0.41 -6.24 9.56
C ASP A 180 1.01 -5.39 8.44
N ASP A 181 0.95 -4.06 8.61
CA ASP A 181 1.55 -3.08 7.72
C ASP A 181 3.06 -2.92 7.91
N LEU A 182 3.68 -3.64 8.84
CA LEU A 182 5.12 -3.58 9.07
C LEU A 182 5.88 -4.76 8.44
N VAL A 183 5.16 -5.68 7.79
CA VAL A 183 5.70 -6.95 7.29
C VAL A 183 5.71 -7.00 5.76
N PHE A 184 6.82 -7.50 5.22
CA PHE A 184 7.11 -7.63 3.80
C PHE A 184 7.73 -9.00 3.52
N VAL A 185 7.55 -9.50 2.30
CA VAL A 185 8.48 -10.47 1.73
C VAL A 185 9.74 -9.69 1.36
N PRO A 186 10.92 -10.04 1.90
CA PRO A 186 12.13 -9.26 1.68
C PRO A 186 12.57 -9.32 0.22
N ALA A 187 13.27 -8.26 -0.21
CA ALA A 187 14.05 -8.31 -1.44
C ALA A 187 15.18 -9.34 -1.28
N LYS A 188 15.63 -9.91 -2.40
CA LYS A 188 16.79 -10.81 -2.42
C LYS A 188 17.77 -10.38 -3.49
N LEU A 189 19.06 -10.46 -3.16
CA LEU A 189 20.16 -10.35 -4.10
C LEU A 189 20.84 -11.72 -4.15
N ASN A 190 20.88 -12.33 -5.34
CA ASN A 190 21.44 -13.67 -5.55
C ASN A 190 20.87 -14.74 -4.60
N GLY A 191 19.56 -14.64 -4.30
CA GLY A 191 18.84 -15.55 -3.41
C GLY A 191 18.90 -15.18 -1.92
N GLU A 192 19.82 -14.31 -1.52
CA GLU A 192 20.01 -13.89 -0.14
C GLU A 192 19.17 -12.65 0.21
N PRO A 193 18.46 -12.63 1.35
CA PRO A 193 17.71 -11.46 1.77
C PRO A 193 18.60 -10.22 1.92
N VAL A 194 18.12 -9.09 1.42
CA VAL A 194 18.84 -7.81 1.44
C VAL A 194 17.91 -6.68 1.82
N SER A 195 18.45 -5.65 2.47
CA SER A 195 17.71 -4.41 2.70
C SER A 195 17.35 -3.78 1.36
N CYS A 196 16.19 -3.15 1.30
CA CYS A 196 15.78 -2.37 0.14
C CYS A 196 15.02 -1.11 0.53
N ARG A 197 15.13 -0.08 -0.30
CA ARG A 197 14.24 1.09 -0.28
C ARG A 197 13.10 0.86 -1.26
N ILE A 198 11.88 1.17 -0.84
CA ILE A 198 10.71 1.26 -1.70
C ILE A 198 10.32 2.74 -1.77
N SER A 199 10.21 3.28 -2.97
CA SER A 199 9.75 4.66 -3.17
C SER A 199 8.43 4.69 -3.93
N ILE A 200 7.53 5.60 -3.52
CA ILE A 200 6.22 5.77 -4.14
C ILE A 200 6.04 7.25 -4.42
N ARG A 201 5.93 7.61 -5.71
CA ARG A 201 5.60 8.98 -6.11
C ARG A 201 4.12 9.25 -5.91
N CYS A 202 3.81 10.33 -5.22
CA CYS A 202 2.46 10.71 -4.83
C CYS A 202 2.12 12.13 -5.27
N GLY A 203 0.85 12.34 -5.60
CA GLY A 203 0.24 13.66 -5.59
C GLY A 203 -0.09 14.07 -4.16
N ILE A 204 -0.39 15.36 -3.97
CA ILE A 204 -0.90 15.90 -2.72
C ILE A 204 -2.29 16.48 -3.02
N THR A 205 -3.32 16.03 -2.29
CA THR A 205 -4.68 16.55 -2.43
C THR A 205 -4.78 17.96 -1.84
N SER A 206 -5.85 18.69 -2.15
CA SER A 206 -6.12 20.00 -1.54
C SER A 206 -6.32 19.92 -0.01
N GLY A 207 -6.65 18.74 0.52
CA GLY A 207 -6.68 18.46 1.95
C GLY A 207 -5.30 18.22 2.58
N GLY A 208 -4.23 18.20 1.77
CA GLY A 208 -2.87 17.93 2.20
C GLY A 208 -2.54 16.44 2.36
N HIS A 209 -3.40 15.54 1.89
CA HIS A 209 -3.20 14.09 1.95
C HIS A 209 -2.45 13.57 0.71
N LEU A 210 -1.79 12.43 0.83
CA LEU A 210 -1.14 11.81 -0.33
C LEU A 210 -2.13 10.99 -1.15
N GLU A 211 -2.00 11.05 -2.48
CA GLU A 211 -2.71 10.14 -3.38
C GLU A 211 -1.77 9.54 -4.43
N PHE A 212 -2.13 8.35 -4.94
CA PHE A 212 -1.37 7.74 -6.02
C PHE A 212 -1.49 8.57 -7.30
N LEU A 213 -0.37 8.78 -7.99
CA LEU A 213 -0.36 9.34 -9.34
C LEU A 213 -1.04 8.37 -10.33
N GLN A 214 -1.83 8.94 -11.24
CA GLN A 214 -2.56 8.21 -12.30
C GLN A 214 -1.73 8.02 -13.56
#